data_AF-A0A7Y3BRM7-F1
#
_entry.id   AF-A0A7Y3BRM7-F1
#
_cell.length_a   1.000
_cell.length_b   1.000
_cell.length_c   1.000
_cell.angle_alpha   90.00
_cell.angle_beta   90.00
_cell.angle_gamma   90.00
#
_symmetry.space_group_name_H-M   'P 1'
#
loop_
_entity.id
_entity.type
_entity.pdbx_description
1 polymer ?
#
loop_
_entity_poly.entity_id
_entity_poly.type
_entity_poly.pdbx_seq_one_letter_code
_entity_poly.pdbx_strand_id
1 'polypeptide(L)'
;MPPPAGGRAFVSPSKAAEPLLLEREANGLVLGKRPKAHRSILDALEDPRLEVDAKCDLHGHTAREAEREVLRFVRECQSRGKRWVLIIVGKGKHSAGGKPTLQSSVADALAKRAPARYVLAFRTAPRHLGGAGALVARLVDRL
;
A
#
# COMPACT_ATOMS: atom_id res chain seq x y z
N MET A 1 -2.15 51.11 -10.12
CA MET A 1 -1.05 50.15 -9.91
C MET A 1 -1.41 49.23 -8.75
N PRO A 2 -1.94 48.02 -8.97
CA PRO A 2 -1.91 46.96 -7.95
C PRO A 2 -0.51 46.28 -7.92
N PRO A 3 -0.05 45.79 -6.76
CA PRO A 3 1.16 44.98 -6.68
C PRO A 3 0.97 43.60 -7.36
N PRO A 4 2.07 42.98 -7.86
CA PRO A 4 2.01 41.72 -8.62
C PRO A 4 1.60 40.53 -7.75
N ALA A 5 0.90 39.59 -8.39
CA ALA A 5 0.42 38.33 -7.83
C ALA A 5 1.54 37.59 -7.09
N GLY A 6 1.30 37.32 -5.80
CA GLY A 6 2.18 36.53 -4.95
C GLY A 6 2.45 35.17 -5.57
N GLY A 7 3.69 34.98 -6.03
CA GLY A 7 4.20 33.68 -6.39
C GLY A 7 4.08 32.75 -5.18
N ARG A 8 3.39 31.61 -5.35
CA ARG A 8 3.52 30.47 -4.45
C ARG A 8 4.91 29.89 -4.66
N ALA A 9 5.87 30.42 -3.91
CA ALA A 9 7.15 29.78 -3.70
C ALA A 9 7.02 28.74 -2.57
N PHE A 10 7.90 27.74 -2.66
CA PHE A 10 8.17 26.68 -1.69
C PHE A 10 7.37 25.37 -1.84
N VAL A 11 7.80 24.57 -2.82
CA VAL A 11 7.99 23.13 -2.55
C VAL A 11 9.48 22.93 -2.30
N SER A 12 9.87 23.03 -1.03
CA SER A 12 11.22 22.69 -0.55
C SER A 12 11.44 21.16 -0.55
N PRO A 13 12.70 20.71 -0.64
CA PRO A 13 13.06 19.43 -1.21
C PRO A 13 12.95 18.26 -0.23
N SER A 14 12.85 17.06 -0.81
CA SER A 14 12.89 15.74 -0.17
C SER A 14 11.62 15.34 0.60
N LYS A 15 10.66 14.81 -0.18
CA LYS A 15 9.62 13.85 0.19
C LYS A 15 10.29 12.54 0.69
N ALA A 16 11.19 12.64 1.66
CA ALA A 16 11.82 11.51 2.31
C ALA A 16 10.71 10.59 2.77
N ALA A 17 10.78 9.34 2.36
CA ALA A 17 9.76 8.33 2.61
C ALA A 17 9.55 8.20 4.13
N GLU A 18 8.58 8.93 4.67
CA GLU A 18 8.09 8.71 6.03
C GLU A 18 7.72 7.22 6.12
N PRO A 19 8.22 6.48 7.13
CA PRO A 19 7.91 5.07 7.26
C PRO A 19 6.40 4.90 7.41
N LEU A 20 5.85 3.84 6.80
CA LEU A 20 4.47 3.48 7.04
C LEU A 20 4.36 2.92 8.47
N LEU A 21 3.46 3.48 9.26
CA LEU A 21 3.09 2.92 10.55
C LEU A 21 2.26 1.66 10.27
N LEU A 22 2.76 0.51 10.73
CA LEU A 22 2.11 -0.79 10.54
C LEU A 22 1.39 -1.19 11.82
N GLU A 23 0.06 -1.26 11.73
CA GLU A 23 -0.85 -1.73 12.77
C GLU A 23 -1.36 -3.13 12.39
N ARG A 24 -1.36 -4.05 13.34
CA ARG A 24 -1.85 -5.42 13.17
C ARG A 24 -2.91 -5.70 14.22
N GLU A 25 -4.09 -6.12 13.75
CA GLU A 25 -5.23 -6.45 14.61
C GLU A 25 -5.21 -7.93 14.98
N ALA A 26 -5.79 -8.27 16.14
CA ALA A 26 -5.88 -9.66 16.63
C ALA A 26 -6.68 -10.60 15.70
N ASN A 27 -7.56 -10.04 14.87
CA ASN A 27 -8.34 -10.75 13.85
C ASN A 27 -7.52 -11.07 12.57
N GLY A 28 -6.23 -10.71 12.53
CA GLY A 28 -5.34 -10.92 11.39
C GLY A 28 -5.43 -9.84 10.30
N LEU A 29 -6.19 -8.76 10.53
CA LEU A 29 -6.18 -7.60 9.66
C LEU A 29 -4.91 -6.77 9.88
N VAL A 30 -4.42 -6.20 8.80
CA VAL A 30 -3.24 -5.36 8.75
C VAL A 30 -3.60 -4.02 8.13
N LEU A 31 -3.14 -2.93 8.74
CA LEU A 31 -3.25 -1.56 8.26
C LEU A 31 -1.87 -0.91 8.26
N GLY A 32 -1.40 -0.46 7.10
CA GLY A 32 -0.19 0.35 6.97
C GLY A 32 -0.57 1.75 6.50
N LYS A 33 -0.13 2.81 7.18
CA LYS A 33 -0.45 4.19 6.76
C LYS A 33 0.69 5.15 7.04
N ARG A 34 0.81 6.20 6.23
CA ARG A 34 1.67 7.34 6.58
C ARG A 34 1.08 8.08 7.79
N PRO A 35 1.92 8.67 8.67
CA PRO A 35 1.44 9.43 9.83
C PRO A 35 0.45 10.56 9.46
N LYS A 36 0.66 11.19 8.29
CA LYS A 36 -0.17 12.28 7.76
C LYS A 36 -1.20 11.83 6.73
N ALA A 37 -1.50 10.53 6.64
CA ALA A 37 -2.52 10.05 5.71
C ALA A 37 -3.89 10.61 6.12
N HIS A 38 -4.61 11.20 5.14
CA HIS A 38 -5.92 11.79 5.39
C HIS A 38 -6.97 10.71 5.72
N ARG A 39 -7.91 11.01 6.61
CA ARG A 39 -8.97 10.09 7.05
C ARG A 39 -9.74 9.49 5.85
N SER A 40 -10.06 10.31 4.86
CA SER A 40 -10.74 9.90 3.63
C SER A 40 -10.02 8.80 2.84
N ILE A 41 -8.68 8.69 2.93
CA ILE A 41 -7.94 7.58 2.31
C ILE A 41 -8.20 6.29 3.07
N LEU A 42 -8.27 6.35 4.40
CA LEU A 42 -8.57 5.21 5.25
C LEU A 42 -10.01 4.75 5.00
N ASP A 43 -10.97 5.69 4.99
CA ASP A 43 -12.38 5.40 4.73
C ASP A 43 -12.55 4.71 3.36
N ALA A 44 -11.84 5.19 2.33
CA ALA A 44 -11.85 4.57 1.00
C ALA A 44 -11.23 3.15 0.98
N LEU A 45 -10.25 2.85 1.83
CA LEU A 45 -9.71 1.48 1.98
C LEU A 45 -10.72 0.52 2.62
N GLU A 46 -11.72 1.04 3.35
CA GLU A 46 -12.80 0.24 3.94
C GLU A 46 -14.02 0.14 3.02
N ASP A 47 -14.14 1.01 2.02
CA ASP A 47 -15.29 1.09 1.14
C ASP A 47 -15.43 -0.19 0.29
N PRO A 48 -16.55 -0.93 0.40
CA PRO A 48 -16.79 -2.10 -0.43
C PRO A 48 -16.98 -1.79 -1.92
N ARG A 49 -17.12 -0.52 -2.31
CA ARG A 49 -17.25 -0.06 -3.70
C ARG A 49 -15.93 0.40 -4.29
N LEU A 50 -14.82 0.25 -3.57
CA LEU A 50 -13.51 0.67 -4.03
C LEU A 50 -13.09 -0.09 -5.29
N GLU A 51 -12.93 0.64 -6.39
CA GLU A 51 -12.39 0.11 -7.63
C GLU A 51 -10.86 0.19 -7.64
N VAL A 52 -10.21 -0.92 -8.01
CA VAL A 52 -8.76 -1.01 -8.13
C VAL A 52 -8.33 -0.89 -9.58
N ASP A 53 -7.30 -0.09 -9.83
CA ASP A 53 -6.77 0.20 -11.16
C ASP A 53 -5.87 -0.91 -11.72
N ALA A 54 -5.26 -1.69 -10.83
CA ALA A 54 -4.30 -2.74 -11.16
C ALA A 54 -4.26 -3.80 -10.06
N LYS A 55 -3.90 -5.02 -10.43
CA LYS A 55 -3.73 -6.13 -9.50
C LYS A 55 -2.41 -6.87 -9.73
N CYS A 56 -1.81 -7.38 -8.66
CA CYS A 56 -0.62 -8.21 -8.67
C CYS A 56 -0.97 -9.54 -8.00
N ASP A 57 -0.68 -10.65 -8.65
CA ASP A 57 -0.88 -11.99 -8.10
C ASP A 57 0.47 -12.56 -7.67
N LEU A 58 0.54 -12.96 -6.40
CA LEU A 58 1.72 -13.51 -5.73
C LEU A 58 1.42 -14.91 -5.17
N HIS A 59 0.36 -15.57 -5.66
CA HIS A 59 0.04 -16.92 -5.22
C HIS A 59 1.23 -17.87 -5.49
N GLY A 60 1.65 -18.59 -4.45
CA GLY A 60 2.75 -19.55 -4.55
C GLY A 60 4.16 -18.93 -4.54
N HIS A 61 4.27 -17.59 -4.48
CA HIS A 61 5.56 -16.94 -4.30
C HIS A 61 6.11 -17.20 -2.88
N THR A 62 7.43 -17.30 -2.78
CA THR A 62 8.12 -17.19 -1.49
C THR A 62 8.09 -15.74 -0.98
N ALA A 63 8.28 -15.53 0.32
CA ALA A 63 8.33 -14.18 0.89
C ALA A 63 9.34 -13.26 0.21
N ARG A 64 10.51 -13.80 -0.18
CA ARG A 64 11.58 -13.04 -0.85
C ARG A 64 11.21 -12.67 -2.28
N GLU A 65 10.50 -13.54 -3.01
CA GLU A 65 9.99 -13.24 -4.36
C GLU A 65 8.87 -12.21 -4.30
N ALA A 66 7.93 -12.39 -3.38
CA ALA A 66 6.83 -11.47 -3.15
C ALA A 66 7.34 -10.06 -2.83
N GLU A 67 8.37 -9.92 -1.98
CA GLU A 67 8.97 -8.61 -1.69
C GLU A 67 9.52 -7.91 -2.95
N ARG A 68 10.23 -8.64 -3.82
CA ARG A 68 10.79 -8.06 -5.06
C ARG A 68 9.68 -7.66 -6.02
N GLU A 69 8.68 -8.53 -6.19
CA GLU A 69 7.59 -8.30 -7.11
C GLU A 69 6.69 -7.15 -6.66
N VAL A 70 6.41 -7.05 -5.35
CA VAL A 70 5.65 -5.94 -4.76
C VAL A 70 6.34 -4.61 -5.03
N LEU A 71 7.66 -4.52 -4.77
CA LEU A 71 8.41 -3.29 -5.05
C LEU A 71 8.32 -2.89 -6.53
N ARG A 72 8.51 -3.86 -7.43
CA ARG A 72 8.39 -3.63 -8.88
C ARG A 72 6.98 -3.14 -9.23
N PHE A 73 5.96 -3.85 -8.77
CA PHE A 73 4.56 -3.58 -9.08
C PHE A 73 4.10 -2.20 -8.60
N VAL A 74 4.36 -1.82 -7.34
CA VAL A 74 3.92 -0.51 -6.82
C VAL A 74 4.65 0.65 -7.49
N ARG A 75 5.94 0.45 -7.84
CA ARG A 75 6.72 1.44 -8.59
C ARG A 75 6.15 1.65 -10.00
N GLU A 76 5.86 0.56 -10.69
CA GLU A 76 5.34 0.58 -12.06
C GLU A 76 3.90 1.12 -12.11
N CYS A 77 3.05 0.73 -11.16
CA CYS A 77 1.70 1.27 -11.06
C CYS A 77 1.71 2.78 -10.78
N GLN A 78 2.57 3.22 -9.87
CA GLN A 78 2.72 4.64 -9.57
C GLN A 78 3.22 5.43 -10.79
N SER A 79 4.20 4.90 -11.54
CA SER A 79 4.72 5.59 -12.74
C SER A 79 3.67 5.67 -13.85
N ARG A 80 2.76 4.69 -13.92
CA ARG A 80 1.59 4.67 -14.81
C ARG A 80 0.41 5.50 -14.29
N GLY A 81 0.53 6.16 -13.15
CA GLY A 81 -0.51 7.02 -12.58
C GLY A 81 -1.69 6.27 -11.96
N LYS A 82 -1.51 4.99 -11.62
CA LYS A 82 -2.52 4.21 -10.90
C LYS A 82 -2.57 4.64 -9.43
N ARG A 83 -3.77 4.69 -8.86
CA ARG A 83 -4.00 5.18 -7.51
C ARG A 83 -4.32 4.05 -6.55
N TRP A 84 -5.20 3.14 -6.95
CA TRP A 84 -5.64 2.03 -6.13
C TRP A 84 -5.17 0.73 -6.73
N VAL A 85 -4.47 -0.09 -5.94
CA VAL A 85 -3.94 -1.36 -6.42
C VAL A 85 -4.25 -2.49 -5.45
N LEU A 86 -4.44 -3.68 -5.99
CA LEU A 86 -4.68 -4.91 -5.24
C LEU A 86 -3.47 -5.83 -5.31
N ILE A 87 -3.02 -6.35 -4.18
CA ILE A 87 -1.93 -7.31 -4.09
C ILE A 87 -2.51 -8.60 -3.52
N ILE A 88 -2.63 -9.62 -4.37
CA ILE A 88 -3.22 -10.91 -4.05
C ILE A 88 -2.07 -11.84 -3.65
N VAL A 89 -2.01 -12.23 -2.39
CA VAL A 89 -1.00 -13.18 -1.87
C VAL A 89 -1.54 -14.61 -1.79
N GLY A 90 -2.87 -14.74 -1.78
CA GLY A 90 -3.58 -15.98 -1.57
C GLY A 90 -3.81 -16.29 -0.09
N LYS A 91 -4.79 -17.17 0.16
CA LYS A 91 -5.06 -17.71 1.49
C LYS A 91 -3.90 -18.66 1.81
N GLY A 92 -2.84 -18.16 2.45
CA GLY A 92 -1.60 -18.91 2.66
C GLY A 92 -1.90 -20.34 3.14
N LYS A 93 -1.50 -21.35 2.35
CA LYS A 93 -1.73 -22.76 2.69
C LYS A 93 -0.88 -23.27 3.86
N HIS A 94 -0.02 -22.43 4.45
CA HIS A 94 0.87 -22.84 5.54
C HIS A 94 1.05 -21.74 6.59
N SER A 95 0.28 -21.84 7.66
CA SER A 95 0.71 -21.36 8.98
C SER A 95 0.21 -22.31 10.07
N ALA A 96 0.25 -23.62 9.83
CA ALA A 96 0.30 -24.58 10.92
C ALA A 96 1.68 -24.45 11.58
N GLY A 97 1.78 -23.72 12.70
CA GLY A 97 3.03 -23.61 13.47
C GLY A 97 3.63 -22.21 13.66
N GLY A 98 2.84 -21.13 13.62
CA GLY A 98 3.29 -19.81 14.12
C GLY A 98 4.24 -19.02 13.21
N LYS A 99 4.45 -19.43 11.95
CA LYS A 99 5.19 -18.64 10.96
C LYS A 99 4.33 -17.47 10.43
N PRO A 100 4.91 -16.29 10.17
CA PRO A 100 4.19 -15.17 9.58
C PRO A 100 3.63 -15.56 8.21
N THR A 101 2.36 -15.22 7.98
CA THR A 101 1.68 -15.44 6.69
C THR A 101 2.38 -14.67 5.57
N LEU A 102 2.25 -15.12 4.31
CA LEU A 102 2.78 -14.38 3.16
C LEU A 102 2.22 -12.94 3.12
N GLN A 103 0.95 -12.77 3.52
CA GLN A 103 0.32 -11.46 3.73
C GLN A 103 1.12 -10.58 4.70
N SER A 104 1.54 -11.12 5.86
CA SER A 104 2.34 -10.38 6.85
C SER A 104 3.70 -9.98 6.26
N SER A 105 4.37 -10.90 5.56
CA SER A 105 5.65 -10.59 4.90
C SER A 105 5.52 -9.52 3.83
N VAL A 106 4.43 -9.53 3.06
CA VAL A 106 4.16 -8.49 2.05
C VAL A 106 3.83 -7.15 2.70
N ALA A 107 3.07 -7.15 3.80
CA ALA A 107 2.82 -5.94 4.57
C ALA A 107 4.11 -5.32 5.13
N ASP A 108 4.99 -6.15 5.68
CA ASP A 108 6.33 -5.72 6.13
C ASP A 108 7.15 -5.17 4.96
N ALA A 109 7.11 -5.84 3.80
CA ALA A 109 7.79 -5.37 2.60
C ALA A 109 7.29 -3.99 2.15
N LEU A 110 5.97 -3.76 2.13
CA LEU A 110 5.36 -2.47 1.78
C LEU A 110 5.81 -1.34 2.73
N ALA A 111 6.02 -1.65 4.01
CA ALA A 111 6.48 -0.71 5.01
C ALA A 111 7.99 -0.38 4.93
N LYS A 112 8.79 -1.17 4.19
CA LYS A 112 10.21 -0.88 3.96
C LYS A 112 10.39 0.42 3.17
N ARG A 113 11.51 1.12 3.39
CA ARG A 113 11.82 2.43 2.78
C ARG A 113 11.60 2.48 1.26
N ALA A 114 12.00 1.44 0.52
CA ALA A 114 11.95 1.45 -0.94
C ALA A 114 10.53 1.34 -1.53
N PRO A 115 9.63 0.46 -1.03
CA PRO A 115 8.22 0.50 -1.40
C PRO A 115 7.42 1.67 -0.79
N ALA A 116 7.69 2.02 0.47
CA ALA A 116 6.94 3.04 1.21
C ALA A 116 6.92 4.42 0.52
N ARG A 117 7.94 4.75 -0.28
CA ARG A 117 7.95 5.99 -1.08
C ARG A 117 6.81 6.08 -2.10
N TYR A 118 6.30 4.94 -2.57
CA TYR A 118 5.23 4.83 -3.56
C TYR A 118 3.84 4.63 -2.96
N VAL A 119 3.75 4.38 -1.65
CA VAL A 119 2.50 3.99 -0.97
C VAL A 119 2.13 5.04 0.08
N LEU A 120 0.86 5.44 0.11
CA LEU A 120 0.29 6.33 1.12
C LEU A 120 -0.33 5.54 2.28
N ALA A 121 -1.10 4.52 1.96
CA ALA A 121 -1.71 3.62 2.91
C ALA A 121 -2.07 2.29 2.23
N PHE A 122 -2.21 1.22 3.01
CA PHE A 122 -2.69 -0.07 2.57
C PHE A 122 -3.43 -0.77 3.70
N ARG A 123 -4.37 -1.65 3.37
CA ARG A 123 -5.09 -2.48 4.34
C ARG A 123 -5.27 -3.89 3.79
N THR A 124 -5.51 -4.83 4.67
CA THR A 124 -6.17 -6.09 4.29
C THR A 124 -7.43 -5.81 3.49
N ALA A 125 -7.54 -6.46 2.34
CA ALA A 125 -8.60 -6.21 1.40
C ALA A 125 -9.96 -6.62 2.00
N PRO A 126 -11.05 -5.94 1.64
CA PRO A 126 -12.40 -6.41 1.93
C PRO A 126 -12.65 -7.82 1.36
N ARG A 127 -13.66 -8.53 1.90
CA ARG A 127 -13.97 -9.93 1.50
C ARG A 127 -14.19 -10.10 -0.01
N HIS A 128 -14.81 -9.14 -0.68
CA HIS A 128 -15.08 -9.19 -2.12
C HIS A 128 -13.80 -9.04 -2.99
N LEU A 129 -12.71 -8.48 -2.45
CA LEU A 129 -11.40 -8.36 -3.11
C LEU A 129 -10.37 -9.40 -2.62
N GLY A 130 -10.81 -10.42 -1.89
CA GLY A 130 -9.95 -11.53 -1.45
C GLY A 130 -9.70 -11.61 0.05
N GLY A 131 -10.20 -10.66 0.86
CA GLY A 131 -10.11 -10.72 2.32
C GLY A 131 -8.67 -10.77 2.82
N ALA A 132 -8.42 -11.63 3.82
CA ALA A 132 -7.08 -11.91 4.35
C ALA A 132 -6.08 -12.45 3.30
N GLY A 133 -6.55 -12.90 2.13
CA GLY A 133 -5.68 -13.33 1.03
C GLY A 133 -5.17 -12.18 0.15
N ALA A 134 -5.53 -10.93 0.44
CA ALA A 134 -5.13 -9.79 -0.37
C ALA A 134 -4.93 -8.51 0.47
N LEU A 135 -4.15 -7.58 -0.07
CA LEU A 135 -3.97 -6.23 0.45
C LEU A 135 -4.38 -5.23 -0.63
N VAL A 136 -5.18 -4.23 -0.26
CA VAL A 136 -5.46 -3.08 -1.10
C VAL A 136 -4.60 -1.91 -0.67
N ALA A 137 -4.02 -1.17 -1.63
CA ALA A 137 -3.10 -0.08 -1.36
C ALA A 137 -3.44 1.17 -2.17
N ARG A 138 -3.36 2.33 -1.51
CA ARG A 138 -3.33 3.65 -2.11
C ARG A 138 -1.90 4.05 -2.40
N LEU A 139 -1.59 4.27 -3.67
CA LEU A 139 -0.30 4.79 -4.12
C LEU A 139 -0.22 6.30 -3.95
N VAL A 140 1.00 6.84 -3.91
CA VAL A 140 1.22 8.30 -4.03
C VAL A 140 0.85 8.74 -5.45
N ASP A 141 0.30 9.94 -5.59
CA ASP A 141 0.03 10.49 -6.92
C ASP A 141 1.33 10.66 -7.71
N ARG A 142 1.22 10.46 -9.03
CA ARG A 142 2.30 10.72 -9.97
C ARG A 142 2.62 12.22 -9.90
N LEU A 143 3.87 12.53 -9.55
CA LEU A 143 4.43 13.88 -9.63
C LEU A 143 4.67 14.26 -11.09
#